data_AF-A0A9E3XVN8-F1
#
_entry.id   AF-A0A9E3XVN8-F1
#
_cell.length_a   1.000
_cell.length_b   1.000
_cell.length_c   1.000
_cell.angle_alpha   90.00
_cell.angle_beta   90.00
_cell.angle_gamma   90.00
#
_symmetry.space_group_name_H-M   'P 1'
#
loop_
_entity.id
_entity.type
_entity.pdbx_description
1 polymer ?
#
loop_
_entity_poly.entity_id
_entity_poly.type
_entity_poly.pdbx_seq_one_letter_code
_entity_poly.pdbx_strand_id
1 'polypeptide(L)'
;TAHLDLWFVLMAPQHPFAVGFFRNAADPASPLSPFSAASAPARTAAIELMERVVEDAAPPVPATVRAQLPEVLWLYHMGVVLFWVHDRSVEQAATRLLVRRTAPMIERVVALADLPALQATIVDLTTLLADLKAMAG
;
A
#
# COMPACT_ATOMS: atom_id res chain seq x y z
N THR A 1 -1.51 5.63 -12.68
CA THR A 1 -0.04 5.83 -12.60
C THR A 1 0.37 7.24 -12.18
N ALA A 2 -0.30 8.31 -12.64
CA ALA A 2 0.07 9.70 -12.32
C ALA A 2 0.28 10.02 -10.81
N HIS A 3 -0.52 9.42 -9.92
CA HIS A 3 -0.35 9.59 -8.48
C HIS A 3 1.00 9.04 -7.96
N LEU A 4 1.44 7.90 -8.49
CA LEU A 4 2.69 7.25 -8.11
C LEU A 4 3.90 8.03 -8.64
N ASP A 5 3.79 8.61 -9.85
CA ASP A 5 4.85 9.45 -10.42
C ASP A 5 5.05 10.73 -9.59
N LEU A 6 3.95 11.36 -9.16
CA LEU A 6 4.01 12.51 -8.25
C LEU A 6 4.67 12.16 -6.92
N TRP A 7 4.32 11.01 -6.33
CA TRP A 7 4.94 10.54 -5.10
C TRP A 7 6.46 10.42 -5.25
N PHE A 8 6.94 9.83 -6.34
CA PHE A 8 8.38 9.71 -6.59
C PHE A 8 9.07 11.07 -6.74
N VAL A 9 8.44 12.05 -7.37
CA VAL A 9 8.99 13.41 -7.49
C VAL A 9 9.13 14.06 -6.12
N LEU A 10 8.12 13.92 -5.26
CA LEU A 10 8.13 14.51 -3.92
C LEU A 10 9.13 13.82 -2.98
N MET A 11 9.29 12.50 -3.11
CA MET A 11 10.07 11.69 -2.18
C MET A 11 11.54 11.51 -2.58
N ALA A 12 11.88 11.65 -3.86
CA ALA A 12 13.27 11.50 -4.31
C ALA A 12 14.29 12.34 -3.51
N PRO A 13 14.04 13.64 -3.20
CA PRO A 13 14.95 14.43 -2.37
C PRO A 13 15.08 13.93 -0.93
N GLN A 14 14.09 13.19 -0.44
CA GLN A 14 14.00 12.68 0.93
C GLN A 14 14.65 11.29 1.09
N HIS A 15 15.15 10.66 0.01
CA HIS A 15 15.72 9.31 0.07
C HIS A 15 16.85 9.16 1.09
N PRO A 16 17.87 10.05 1.15
CA PRO A 16 18.95 9.90 2.14
C PRO A 16 18.45 10.02 3.58
N PHE A 17 17.48 10.91 3.84
CA PHE A 17 16.83 11.03 5.14
C PHE A 17 16.06 9.76 5.49
N ALA A 18 15.26 9.26 4.55
CA ALA A 18 14.45 8.06 4.74
C ALA A 18 15.31 6.82 5.06
N VAL A 19 16.48 6.67 4.42
CA VAL A 19 17.43 5.59 4.73
C VAL A 19 17.90 5.65 6.19
N GLY A 20 18.21 6.83 6.71
CA GLY A 20 18.60 7.00 8.12
C GLY A 20 17.42 6.82 9.09
N PHE A 21 16.28 7.38 8.75
CA PHE A 21 15.05 7.34 9.55
C PHE A 21 14.45 5.93 9.65
N PHE A 22 14.55 5.12 8.58
CA PHE A 22 13.94 3.81 8.50
C PHE A 22 14.38 2.88 9.64
N ARG A 23 15.64 2.96 10.09
CA ARG A 23 16.12 2.15 11.23
C ARG A 23 15.32 2.39 12.51
N ASN A 24 14.91 3.63 12.76
CA ASN A 24 14.12 4.01 13.93
C ASN A 24 12.63 3.71 13.73
N ALA A 25 12.13 3.78 12.50
CA ALA A 25 10.73 3.50 12.18
C ALA A 25 10.42 2.00 12.01
N ALA A 26 11.44 1.18 11.73
CA ALA A 26 11.29 -0.27 11.55
C ALA A 26 11.16 -1.04 12.87
N ASP A 27 11.49 -0.42 14.00
CA ASP A 27 11.22 -1.00 15.32
C ASP A 27 9.69 -1.00 15.57
N PRO A 28 9.06 -2.16 15.79
CA PRO A 28 7.63 -2.25 16.06
C PRO A 28 7.17 -1.48 17.30
N ALA A 29 8.04 -1.29 18.29
CA ALA A 29 7.74 -0.52 19.50
C ALA A 29 7.92 1.00 19.31
N SER A 30 8.47 1.41 18.17
CA SER A 30 8.74 2.82 17.91
C SER A 30 7.46 3.60 17.61
N PRO A 31 7.25 4.78 18.23
CA PRO A 31 6.15 5.66 17.86
C PRO A 31 6.28 6.15 16.41
N LEU A 32 7.47 6.09 15.82
CA LEU A 32 7.74 6.48 14.44
C LEU A 32 7.36 5.40 13.42
N SER A 33 7.03 4.18 13.88
CA SER A 33 6.53 3.14 12.99
C SER A 33 5.22 3.60 12.33
N PRO A 34 5.04 3.38 11.01
CA PRO A 34 3.78 3.70 10.33
C PRO A 34 2.60 2.87 10.85
N PHE A 35 2.88 1.78 11.56
CA PHE A 35 1.90 0.90 12.19
C PHE A 35 1.58 1.29 13.64
N SER A 36 2.32 2.24 14.23
CA SER A 36 2.10 2.66 15.61
C SER A 36 0.75 3.37 15.79
N ALA A 37 0.27 3.43 17.04
CA ALA A 37 -0.87 4.26 17.41
C ALA A 37 -0.59 5.76 17.19
N ALA A 38 0.65 6.20 17.44
CA ALA A 38 1.07 7.59 17.23
C ALA A 38 1.01 8.01 15.75
N SER A 39 1.23 7.08 14.83
CA SER A 39 1.12 7.29 13.38
C SER A 39 -0.30 7.15 12.84
N ALA A 40 -1.31 6.88 13.67
CA ALA A 40 -2.68 6.67 13.22
C ALA A 40 -3.24 7.81 12.35
N PRO A 41 -3.06 9.11 12.68
CA PRO A 41 -3.55 10.20 11.84
C PRO A 41 -2.93 10.20 10.43
N ALA A 42 -1.62 9.96 10.34
CA ALA A 42 -0.90 9.90 9.06
C ALA A 42 -1.34 8.68 8.23
N ARG A 43 -1.54 7.54 8.88
CA ARG A 43 -2.05 6.31 8.25
C ARG A 43 -3.47 6.52 7.71
N THR A 44 -4.36 7.11 8.49
CA THR A 44 -5.74 7.41 8.05
C THR A 44 -5.72 8.31 6.81
N ALA A 45 -4.99 9.42 6.83
CA ALA A 45 -4.89 10.32 5.68
C ALA A 45 -4.31 9.63 4.42
N ALA A 46 -3.36 8.70 4.60
CA ALA A 46 -2.82 7.92 3.49
C ALA A 46 -3.84 6.91 2.93
N ILE A 47 -4.67 6.30 3.78
CA ILE A 47 -5.75 5.39 3.35
C ILE A 47 -6.85 6.16 2.61
N GLU A 48 -7.23 7.35 3.08
CA GLU A 48 -8.20 8.23 2.41
C GLU A 48 -7.72 8.67 1.00
N LEU A 49 -6.41 8.79 0.80
CA LEU A 49 -5.85 8.98 -0.55
C LEU A 49 -6.06 7.76 -1.44
N MET A 50 -5.87 6.54 -0.90
CA MET A 50 -6.12 5.31 -1.63
C MET A 50 -7.60 5.07 -1.90
N GLU A 51 -8.49 5.51 -1.00
CA GLU A 51 -9.94 5.47 -1.19
C GLU A 51 -10.35 6.26 -2.44
N ARG A 52 -9.86 7.50 -2.58
CA ARG A 52 -10.09 8.30 -3.79
C ARG A 52 -9.60 7.61 -5.08
N VAL A 53 -8.43 6.96 -5.02
CA VAL A 53 -7.91 6.19 -6.17
C VAL A 53 -8.84 5.03 -6.55
N VAL A 54 -9.45 4.38 -5.56
CA VAL A 54 -10.42 3.28 -5.77
C VAL A 54 -11.75 3.81 -6.30
N GLU A 55 -12.23 4.96 -5.81
CA GLU A 55 -13.47 5.61 -6.26
C GLU A 55 -13.36 6.11 -7.70
N ASP A 56 -12.24 6.72 -8.07
CA ASP A 56 -11.98 7.27 -9.41
C ASP A 56 -11.55 6.19 -10.43
N ALA A 57 -11.49 4.93 -10.03
CA ALA A 57 -11.01 3.84 -10.89
C ALA A 57 -11.93 3.62 -12.10
N ALA A 58 -11.31 3.45 -13.27
CA ALA A 58 -11.98 3.11 -14.52
C ALA A 58 -11.31 1.88 -15.16
N PRO A 59 -11.99 0.73 -15.29
CA PRO A 59 -13.38 0.46 -14.90
C PRO A 59 -13.57 0.47 -13.35
N PRO A 60 -14.82 0.63 -12.87
CA PRO A 60 -15.11 0.66 -11.43
C PRO A 60 -14.64 -0.61 -10.72
N VAL A 61 -14.11 -0.45 -9.50
CA VAL A 61 -13.68 -1.57 -8.66
C VAL A 61 -14.90 -2.41 -8.23
N PRO A 62 -14.85 -3.75 -8.35
CA PRO A 62 -15.83 -4.69 -7.80
C PRO A 62 -16.28 -4.39 -6.37
N ALA A 63 -17.59 -4.44 -6.12
CA ALA A 63 -18.15 -4.16 -4.80
C ALA A 63 -17.63 -5.13 -3.71
N THR A 64 -17.28 -6.35 -4.11
CA THR A 64 -16.75 -7.42 -3.27
C THR A 64 -15.44 -7.07 -2.57
N VAL A 65 -14.60 -6.22 -3.17
CA VAL A 65 -13.28 -5.83 -2.60
C VAL A 65 -13.14 -4.33 -2.35
N ARG A 66 -14.12 -3.53 -2.80
CA ARG A 66 -14.06 -2.06 -2.77
C ARG A 66 -13.78 -1.51 -1.36
N ALA A 67 -14.39 -2.08 -0.33
CA ALA A 67 -14.26 -1.58 1.04
C ALA A 67 -12.87 -1.84 1.65
N GLN A 68 -12.23 -2.96 1.34
CA GLN A 68 -10.94 -3.34 1.92
C GLN A 68 -9.75 -2.89 1.07
N LEU A 69 -9.96 -2.66 -0.22
CA LEU A 69 -8.89 -2.33 -1.17
C LEU A 69 -8.04 -1.12 -0.76
N PRO A 70 -8.58 -0.01 -0.21
CA PRO A 70 -7.76 1.14 0.20
C PRO A 70 -6.68 0.77 1.23
N GLU A 71 -7.02 -0.03 2.25
CA GLU A 71 -6.07 -0.50 3.25
C GLU A 71 -5.02 -1.44 2.63
N VAL A 72 -5.43 -2.32 1.72
CA VAL A 72 -4.51 -3.23 1.03
C VAL A 72 -3.52 -2.47 0.14
N LEU A 73 -3.99 -1.44 -0.57
CA LEU A 73 -3.13 -0.56 -1.36
C LEU A 73 -2.16 0.24 -0.49
N TRP A 74 -2.59 0.68 0.69
CA TRP A 74 -1.71 1.30 1.68
C TRP A 74 -0.61 0.34 2.18
N LEU A 75 -0.96 -0.93 2.47
CA LEU A 75 0.02 -1.95 2.84
C LEU A 75 1.02 -2.23 1.71
N TYR A 76 0.52 -2.35 0.48
CA TYR A 76 1.37 -2.45 -0.70
C TYR A 76 2.31 -1.24 -0.82
N HIS A 77 1.81 -0.03 -0.56
CA HIS A 77 2.61 1.18 -0.55
C HIS A 77 3.72 1.12 0.50
N MET A 78 3.46 0.61 1.71
CA MET A 78 4.52 0.39 2.72
C MET A 78 5.59 -0.60 2.23
N GLY A 79 5.20 -1.65 1.50
CA GLY A 79 6.14 -2.56 0.84
C GLY A 79 7.01 -1.85 -0.22
N VAL A 80 6.41 -0.94 -1.00
CA VAL A 80 7.14 -0.09 -1.96
C VAL A 80 8.11 0.84 -1.25
N VAL A 81 7.71 1.49 -0.15
CA VAL A 81 8.58 2.36 0.67
C VAL A 81 9.75 1.57 1.23
N LEU A 82 9.51 0.37 1.75
CA LEU A 82 10.55 -0.53 2.23
C LEU A 82 11.56 -0.84 1.11
N PHE A 83 11.08 -1.24 -0.06
CA PHE A 83 11.95 -1.53 -1.21
C PHE A 83 12.72 -0.28 -1.65
N TRP A 84 12.05 0.88 -1.71
CA TRP A 84 12.63 2.17 -2.07
C TRP A 84 13.76 2.61 -1.16
N VAL A 85 13.62 2.44 0.16
CA VAL A 85 14.71 2.72 1.10
C VAL A 85 15.95 1.86 0.81
N HIS A 86 15.77 0.63 0.34
CA HIS A 86 16.87 -0.29 0.03
C HIS A 86 17.38 -0.18 -1.42
N ASP A 87 16.68 0.56 -2.29
CA ASP A 87 17.04 0.70 -3.69
C ASP A 87 18.27 1.61 -3.87
N ARG A 88 19.36 1.00 -4.35
CA ARG A 88 20.65 1.65 -4.62
C ARG A 88 20.86 1.96 -6.10
N SER A 89 19.87 1.70 -6.96
CA SER A 89 19.95 2.04 -8.38
C SER A 89 19.91 3.56 -8.58
N VAL A 90 20.45 4.02 -9.72
CA VAL A 90 20.43 5.44 -10.10
C VAL A 90 18.99 5.95 -10.08
N GLU A 91 18.76 7.01 -9.30
CA GLU A 91 17.43 7.59 -9.10
C GLU A 91 16.37 6.53 -8.69
N GLN A 92 16.73 5.49 -7.93
CA GLN A 92 15.78 4.44 -7.51
C GLN A 92 14.97 3.84 -8.69
N ALA A 93 15.63 3.65 -9.83
CA ALA A 93 15.03 3.11 -11.05
C ALA A 93 14.39 1.72 -10.85
N ALA A 94 14.91 0.90 -9.94
CA ALA A 94 14.36 -0.41 -9.64
C ALA A 94 13.01 -0.31 -8.92
N THR A 95 12.83 0.61 -7.97
CA THR A 95 11.54 0.87 -7.32
C THR A 95 10.52 1.37 -8.34
N ARG A 96 10.92 2.30 -9.22
CA ARG A 96 10.03 2.79 -10.27
C ARG A 96 9.61 1.66 -11.21
N LEU A 97 10.53 0.75 -11.54
CA LEU A 97 10.23 -0.43 -12.33
C LEU A 97 9.26 -1.38 -11.61
N LEU A 98 9.49 -1.65 -10.32
CA LEU A 98 8.63 -2.47 -9.48
C LEU A 98 7.19 -1.95 -9.55
N VAL A 99 6.98 -0.68 -9.21
CA VAL A 99 5.66 -0.04 -9.21
C VAL A 99 5.01 -0.09 -10.59
N ARG A 100 5.74 0.27 -11.66
CA ARG A 100 5.23 0.22 -13.03
C ARG A 100 4.78 -1.17 -13.46
N ARG A 101 5.41 -2.23 -12.95
CA ARG A 101 5.09 -3.61 -13.33
C ARG A 101 3.99 -4.20 -12.46
N THR A 102 3.95 -3.87 -11.18
CA THR A 102 2.97 -4.43 -10.23
C THR A 102 1.62 -3.70 -10.27
N ALA A 103 1.57 -2.40 -10.57
CA ALA A 103 0.28 -1.69 -10.64
C ALA A 103 -0.70 -2.32 -11.64
N PRO A 104 -0.31 -2.62 -12.90
CA PRO A 104 -1.19 -3.34 -13.84
C PRO A 104 -1.45 -4.80 -13.45
N MET A 105 -0.64 -5.40 -12.59
CA MET A 105 -0.92 -6.74 -12.02
C MET A 105 -2.04 -6.65 -10.99
N ILE A 106 -1.96 -5.66 -10.09
CA ILE A 106 -2.98 -5.39 -9.06
C ILE A 106 -4.31 -5.06 -9.74
N GLU A 107 -4.33 -4.18 -10.75
CA GLU A 107 -5.54 -3.85 -11.52
C GLU A 107 -6.21 -5.09 -12.11
N ARG A 108 -5.42 -6.01 -12.69
CA ARG A 108 -5.95 -7.28 -13.23
C ARG A 108 -6.52 -8.18 -12.13
N VAL A 109 -5.83 -8.31 -11.00
CA VAL A 109 -6.31 -9.11 -9.86
C VAL A 109 -7.61 -8.53 -9.32
N VAL A 110 -7.69 -7.21 -9.17
CA VAL A 110 -8.90 -6.51 -8.74
C VAL A 110 -10.04 -6.72 -9.72
N ALA A 111 -9.79 -6.64 -11.04
CA ALA A 111 -10.81 -6.87 -12.06
C ALA A 111 -11.35 -8.32 -12.04
N LEU A 112 -10.55 -9.28 -11.57
CA LEU A 112 -10.95 -10.69 -11.44
C LEU A 112 -11.65 -10.99 -10.11
N ALA A 113 -11.79 -10.01 -9.20
CA ALA A 113 -12.36 -10.23 -7.87
C ALA A 113 -13.84 -10.64 -7.89
N ASP A 114 -14.59 -10.27 -8.92
CA ASP A 114 -15.99 -10.69 -9.09
C ASP A 114 -16.15 -12.08 -9.71
N LEU A 115 -15.06 -12.77 -10.07
CA LEU A 115 -15.17 -14.14 -10.55
C LEU A 115 -15.67 -15.04 -9.41
N PRO A 116 -16.78 -15.79 -9.61
CA PRO A 116 -17.34 -16.67 -8.58
C PRO A 116 -16.34 -17.67 -8.01
N ALA A 117 -15.38 -18.12 -8.83
CA ALA A 117 -14.30 -19.02 -8.41
C ALA A 117 -13.34 -18.40 -7.38
N LEU A 118 -13.23 -17.07 -7.31
CA LEU A 118 -12.37 -16.34 -6.37
C LEU A 118 -13.12 -15.88 -5.12
N GLN A 119 -14.45 -15.77 -5.17
CA GLN A 119 -15.25 -15.21 -4.07
C GLN A 119 -15.08 -15.99 -2.77
N ALA A 120 -15.01 -17.33 -2.82
CA ALA A 120 -14.76 -18.16 -1.64
C ALA A 120 -13.41 -17.81 -0.98
N THR A 121 -12.34 -17.69 -1.77
CA THR A 121 -11.01 -17.34 -1.28
C THR A 121 -10.94 -15.90 -0.76
N ILE A 122 -11.68 -14.97 -1.36
CA ILE A 122 -11.77 -13.58 -0.89
C ILE A 122 -12.47 -13.53 0.47
N VAL A 123 -13.56 -14.27 0.66
CA VAL A 123 -14.26 -14.37 1.96
C VAL A 123 -13.33 -14.94 3.03
N ASP A 124 -12.59 -16.01 2.73
CA ASP A 124 -11.61 -16.60 3.67
C ASP A 124 -10.53 -15.58 4.06
N LEU A 125 -10.00 -14.83 3.08
CA LEU A 125 -9.00 -13.78 3.33
C LEU A 125 -9.56 -12.65 4.19
N THR A 126 -10.79 -12.19 3.92
CA THR A 126 -11.43 -11.13 4.72
C THR A 126 -11.68 -11.58 6.16
N THR A 127 -12.01 -12.86 6.36
CA THR A 127 -12.20 -13.45 7.69
C THR A 127 -10.87 -13.50 8.44
N LEU A 128 -9.81 -13.99 7.79
CA LEU A 128 -8.45 -13.99 8.35
C LEU A 128 -7.99 -12.57 8.76
N LEU A 129 -8.23 -11.57 7.92
CA LEU A 129 -7.87 -10.18 8.23
C LEU A 129 -8.66 -9.63 9.43
N ALA A 130 -9.94 -9.97 9.55
CA ALA A 130 -10.75 -9.61 10.71
C ALA A 130 -10.23 -10.26 11.99
N ASP A 131 -9.88 -11.55 11.94
CA ASP A 131 -9.32 -12.28 13.07
C ASP A 131 -7.96 -11.71 13.51
N LEU A 132 -7.07 -11.41 12.55
CA LEU A 132 -5.78 -10.78 12.84
C LEU A 132 -5.94 -9.40 13.49
N LYS A 133 -6.90 -8.59 13.03
CA LYS A 133 -7.22 -7.30 13.64
C LYS A 133 -7.75 -7.47 15.07
N ALA A 134 -8.55 -8.49 15.34
CA ALA A 134 -9.07 -8.78 16.67
C ALA A 134 -7.96 -9.23 17.65
N MET A 135 -6.95 -9.96 17.16
CA MET A 135 -5.80 -10.40 17.98
C MET A 135 -4.74 -9.31 18.22
N ALA A 136 -4.70 -8.29 17.38
CA ALA A 136 -3.77 -7.16 17.49
C ALA A 136 -4.32 -6.01 18.37
N GLY A 137 -5.57 -6.12 18.84
CA GLY A 137 -6.23 -5.18 19.74
C GLY A 137 -5.98 -5.46 21.21
#